data_AF-A0A0D2MB44-F1
#
_entry.id   AF-A0A0D2MB44-F1
#
_cell.length_a   1.000
_cell.length_b   1.000
_cell.length_c   1.000
_cell.angle_alpha   90.00
_cell.angle_beta   90.00
_cell.angle_gamma   90.00
#
_symmetry.space_group_name_H-M   'P 1'
#
loop_
_entity.id
_entity.type
_entity.pdbx_description
1 polymer ?
#
loop_
_entity_poly.entity_id
_entity_poly.type
_entity_poly.pdbx_seq_one_letter_code
_entity_poly.pdbx_strand_id
1 'polypeptide(L)'
;MHAFVHVCASAAKSGAQSPIDWSAAQRQLLRDFAVAVTRSPDAYAASRLFSTLADAGADDDLLGLDAASPHLEGYLRQEGGLAGMSAGGQVGPLTPRQVRHVELLARLHVARGRYSAAAQAYRALAERRGGRGGEAVPLPSRLEAFQSALLQARSVGDDGLVEGLRASCRVMEIQITTHARMGRLLAAATRGAQRNGGGGGGGGGAAEAPEARERASALRSSLSELESSCLDISDLYNTHAQPHGMWDVCLEICHFAGHVPAEYVRQLWDLLLKAAWDCTLGPPGADGAGPSAADFDAGCIAAGFAAQAGGGAAGAGSAAAALEVACEQVRLGVGLWPRRGWALQGRG
;
A
#
# COMPACT_ATOMS: atom_id res chain seq x y z
N MET A 1 -26.53 35.59 -9.73
CA MET A 1 -26.18 34.29 -9.12
C MET A 1 -27.02 33.12 -9.63
N HIS A 2 -28.36 33.20 -9.63
CA HIS A 2 -29.22 32.08 -10.03
C HIS A 2 -28.92 31.54 -11.44
N ALA A 3 -28.73 32.40 -12.46
CA ALA A 3 -28.46 31.94 -13.83
C ALA A 3 -27.11 31.21 -13.99
N PHE A 4 -26.03 31.70 -13.38
CA PHE A 4 -24.70 31.06 -13.43
C PHE A 4 -24.70 29.71 -12.70
N VAL A 5 -25.30 29.66 -11.50
CA VAL A 5 -25.44 28.42 -10.74
C VAL A 5 -26.34 27.42 -11.48
N HIS A 6 -27.43 27.88 -12.12
CA HIS A 6 -28.30 27.00 -12.91
C HIS A 6 -27.61 26.47 -14.15
N VAL A 7 -26.71 27.25 -14.77
CA VAL A 7 -25.98 26.85 -15.98
C VAL A 7 -24.85 25.88 -15.65
N CYS A 8 -24.05 26.13 -14.61
CA CYS A 8 -23.03 25.18 -14.14
C CYS A 8 -23.67 23.89 -13.56
N ALA A 9 -24.78 24.01 -12.81
CA ALA A 9 -25.51 22.85 -12.29
C ALA A 9 -26.28 22.09 -13.38
N SER A 10 -26.73 22.75 -14.44
CA SER A 10 -27.35 22.09 -15.61
C SER A 10 -26.31 21.31 -16.42
N ALA A 11 -25.08 21.83 -16.55
CA ALA A 11 -23.98 21.11 -17.19
C ALA A 11 -23.53 19.88 -16.35
N ALA A 12 -23.54 19.97 -15.02
CA ALA A 12 -23.16 18.86 -14.14
C ALA A 12 -24.25 17.78 -14.00
N LYS A 13 -25.55 18.11 -14.15
CA LYS A 13 -26.66 17.15 -14.09
C LYS A 13 -26.93 16.39 -15.39
N SER A 14 -26.46 16.89 -16.54
CA SER A 14 -26.69 16.23 -17.83
C SER A 14 -25.49 15.39 -18.23
N GLY A 15 -25.36 14.18 -17.69
CA GLY A 15 -24.40 13.17 -18.17
C GLY A 15 -24.62 12.67 -19.61
N ALA A 16 -25.34 13.42 -20.46
CA ALA A 16 -25.77 12.95 -21.79
C ALA A 16 -26.05 14.02 -22.85
N GLN A 17 -25.74 15.31 -22.65
CA GLN A 17 -26.04 16.33 -23.68
C GLN A 17 -24.82 17.20 -23.97
N SER A 18 -24.58 17.37 -25.28
CA SER A 18 -23.49 18.09 -25.94
C SER A 18 -22.91 19.27 -25.15
N PRO A 19 -21.57 19.44 -25.13
CA PRO A 19 -20.95 20.57 -24.47
C PRO A 19 -21.53 21.85 -25.07
N ILE A 20 -22.07 22.73 -24.23
CA ILE A 20 -22.42 24.09 -24.65
C ILE A 20 -21.12 24.71 -25.16
N ASP A 21 -21.01 24.92 -26.47
CA ASP A 21 -19.83 25.53 -27.09
C ASP A 21 -19.79 27.03 -26.73
N TRP A 22 -19.20 27.32 -25.58
CA TRP A 22 -18.95 28.68 -25.14
C TRP A 22 -17.87 29.33 -26.02
N SER A 23 -18.23 30.46 -26.61
CA SER A 23 -17.25 31.32 -27.28
C SER A 23 -16.15 31.75 -26.28
N ALA A 24 -14.94 32.00 -26.80
CA ALA A 24 -13.81 32.44 -25.97
C ALA A 24 -14.14 33.71 -25.16
N ALA A 25 -14.93 34.63 -25.73
CA ALA A 25 -15.38 35.85 -25.06
C ALA A 25 -16.31 35.56 -23.86
N GLN A 26 -17.22 34.59 -23.98
CA GLN A 26 -18.07 34.18 -22.87
C GLN A 26 -17.27 33.51 -21.75
N ARG A 27 -16.30 32.65 -22.10
CA ARG A 27 -15.39 32.06 -21.10
C ARG A 27 -14.59 33.12 -20.34
N GLN A 28 -14.13 34.16 -21.03
CA GLN A 28 -13.43 35.27 -20.40
C GLN A 28 -14.35 36.06 -19.44
N LEU A 29 -15.58 36.38 -19.87
CA LEU A 29 -16.56 37.06 -19.01
C LEU A 29 -16.91 36.25 -17.76
N LEU A 30 -17.03 34.93 -17.88
CA LEU A 30 -17.30 34.05 -16.74
C LEU A 30 -16.12 34.02 -15.76
N ARG A 31 -14.88 34.04 -16.26
CA ARG A 31 -13.67 34.16 -15.42
C ARG A 31 -13.60 35.50 -14.70
N ASP A 32 -13.85 36.59 -15.41
CA ASP A 32 -13.84 37.94 -14.82
C ASP A 32 -14.92 38.07 -13.74
N PHE A 33 -16.11 37.49 -13.97
CA PHE A 33 -17.17 37.41 -12.97
C PHE A 33 -16.77 36.55 -11.76
N ALA A 34 -16.18 35.38 -11.98
CA ALA A 34 -15.71 34.50 -10.91
C ALA A 34 -14.67 35.21 -10.03
N VAL A 35 -13.70 35.91 -10.63
CA VAL A 35 -12.70 36.73 -9.93
C VAL A 35 -13.35 37.87 -9.15
N ALA A 36 -14.38 38.52 -9.70
CA ALA A 36 -15.12 39.57 -8.99
C ALA A 36 -15.87 39.02 -7.77
N VAL A 37 -16.49 37.83 -7.89
CA VAL A 37 -17.16 37.15 -6.78
C VAL A 37 -16.17 36.75 -5.69
N THR A 38 -15.00 36.22 -6.05
CA THR A 38 -14.00 35.81 -5.06
C THR A 38 -13.33 36.97 -4.32
N ARG A 39 -13.33 38.17 -4.91
CA ARG A 39 -12.89 39.41 -4.25
C ARG A 39 -13.94 40.04 -3.36
N SER A 40 -15.21 39.62 -3.47
CA SER A 40 -16.27 40.11 -2.61
C SER A 40 -16.09 39.59 -1.17
N PRO A 41 -16.51 40.35 -0.15
CA PRO A 41 -16.43 39.93 1.25
C PRO A 41 -17.43 38.81 1.61
N ASP A 42 -18.29 38.41 0.67
CA ASP A 42 -19.28 37.36 0.89
C ASP A 42 -18.65 35.96 0.76
N ALA A 43 -18.23 35.42 1.90
CA ALA A 43 -17.67 34.08 2.01
C ALA A 43 -18.64 32.97 1.53
N TYR A 44 -19.96 33.21 1.62
CA TYR A 44 -20.95 32.24 1.16
C TYR A 44 -21.00 32.20 -0.37
N ALA A 45 -20.99 33.36 -1.03
CA ALA A 45 -20.96 33.43 -2.50
C ALA A 45 -19.69 32.77 -3.07
N ALA A 46 -18.53 33.01 -2.46
CA ALA A 46 -17.28 32.34 -2.84
C ALA A 46 -17.36 30.82 -2.63
N SER A 47 -17.85 30.36 -1.48
CA SER A 47 -18.01 28.92 -1.19
C SER A 47 -18.97 28.24 -2.16
N ARG A 48 -20.07 28.91 -2.53
CA ARG A 48 -21.01 28.36 -3.53
C ARG A 48 -20.37 28.27 -4.90
N LEU A 49 -19.62 29.29 -5.32
CA LEU A 49 -18.85 29.25 -6.57
C LEU A 49 -17.87 28.06 -6.58
N PHE A 50 -17.06 27.89 -5.53
CA PHE A 50 -16.12 26.79 -5.43
C PHE A 50 -16.81 25.43 -5.47
N SER A 51 -17.93 25.28 -4.76
CA SER A 51 -18.71 24.03 -4.80
C SER A 51 -19.23 23.71 -6.19
N THR A 52 -19.71 24.71 -6.95
CA THR A 52 -20.21 24.50 -8.30
C THR A 52 -19.11 24.16 -9.30
N LEU A 53 -17.92 24.76 -9.16
CA LEU A 53 -16.77 24.46 -10.01
C LEU A 53 -16.19 23.07 -9.70
N ALA A 54 -16.13 22.71 -8.42
CA ALA A 54 -15.79 21.36 -7.99
C ALA A 54 -16.80 20.35 -8.56
N ASP A 55 -18.11 20.57 -8.43
CA ASP A 55 -19.13 19.66 -8.96
C ASP A 55 -19.05 19.50 -10.49
N ALA A 56 -18.65 20.56 -11.20
CA ALA A 56 -18.51 20.57 -12.66
C ALA A 56 -17.21 19.94 -13.19
N GLY A 57 -16.27 19.51 -12.33
CA GLY A 57 -14.99 18.95 -12.81
C GLY A 57 -13.94 19.99 -13.21
N ALA A 58 -14.21 21.30 -13.02
CA ALA A 58 -13.39 22.39 -13.54
C ALA A 58 -12.20 22.73 -12.61
N ASP A 59 -11.34 21.74 -12.37
CA ASP A 59 -10.25 21.81 -11.38
C ASP A 59 -9.22 22.88 -11.71
N ASP A 60 -8.85 23.03 -12.98
CA ASP A 60 -7.84 24.00 -13.40
C ASP A 60 -8.37 25.44 -13.33
N ASP A 61 -9.66 25.66 -13.64
CA ASP A 61 -10.29 26.97 -13.48
C ASP A 61 -10.43 27.31 -11.98
N LEU A 62 -10.72 26.33 -11.10
CA LEU A 62 -10.76 26.53 -9.65
C LEU A 62 -9.38 26.90 -9.10
N LEU A 63 -8.32 26.21 -9.51
CA LEU A 63 -6.94 26.53 -9.13
C LEU A 63 -6.49 27.88 -9.72
N GLY A 64 -7.02 28.29 -10.87
CA GLY A 64 -6.78 29.62 -11.46
C GLY A 64 -7.34 30.78 -10.64
N LEU A 65 -8.36 30.53 -9.80
CA LEU A 65 -8.94 31.52 -8.89
C LEU A 65 -8.10 31.75 -7.63
N ASP A 66 -7.01 31.00 -7.45
CA ASP A 66 -6.15 31.06 -6.27
C ASP A 66 -5.64 32.47 -5.97
N ALA A 67 -5.11 33.16 -6.99
CA ALA A 67 -4.59 34.51 -6.85
C ALA A 67 -5.65 35.55 -6.43
N ALA A 68 -6.93 35.23 -6.64
CA ALA A 68 -8.05 36.13 -6.40
C ALA A 68 -8.78 35.86 -5.07
N SER A 69 -8.48 34.76 -4.37
CA SER A 69 -9.25 34.35 -3.19
C SER A 69 -8.38 33.76 -2.06
N PRO A 70 -8.36 34.39 -0.86
CA PRO A 70 -7.72 33.79 0.31
C PRO A 70 -8.56 32.64 0.91
N HIS A 71 -9.84 32.53 0.53
CA HIS A 71 -10.80 31.59 1.12
C HIS A 71 -10.79 30.19 0.51
N LEU A 72 -10.18 29.99 -0.67
CA LEU A 72 -10.15 28.70 -1.36
C LEU A 72 -9.48 27.59 -0.55
N GLU A 73 -8.36 27.90 0.12
CA GLU A 73 -7.66 26.93 0.98
C GLU A 73 -8.51 26.49 2.17
N GLY A 74 -9.23 27.43 2.79
CA GLY A 74 -10.15 27.15 3.89
C GLY A 74 -11.32 26.27 3.44
N TYR A 75 -11.91 26.60 2.30
CA TYR A 75 -12.98 25.81 1.68
C TYR A 75 -12.53 24.37 1.39
N LEU A 76 -11.39 24.18 0.71
CA LEU A 76 -10.87 22.85 0.38
C LEU A 76 -10.51 22.03 1.62
N ARG A 77 -9.98 22.65 2.68
CA ARG A 77 -9.73 21.97 3.95
C ARG A 77 -11.03 21.52 4.64
N GLN A 78 -12.05 22.36 4.61
CA GLN A 78 -13.35 22.06 5.23
C GLN A 78 -14.08 20.95 4.47
N GLU A 79 -14.22 21.08 3.16
CA GLU A 79 -14.89 20.09 2.31
C GLU A 79 -14.08 18.81 2.12
N GLY A 80 -12.76 18.87 2.27
CA GLY A 80 -11.87 17.71 2.29
C GLY A 80 -11.93 16.91 3.60
N GLY A 81 -12.71 17.36 4.60
CA GLY A 81 -12.80 16.69 5.90
C GLY A 81 -11.57 16.87 6.79
N LEU A 82 -10.65 17.78 6.43
CA LEU A 82 -9.39 18.03 7.15
C LEU A 82 -9.53 19.11 8.25
N ALA A 83 -10.61 19.89 8.25
CA ALA A 83 -10.77 21.03 9.18
C ALA A 83 -10.91 20.64 10.66
N GLY A 84 -11.29 19.39 10.97
CA GLY A 84 -11.36 18.86 12.33
C GLY A 84 -10.13 18.05 12.76
N MET A 85 -9.10 17.97 11.92
CA MET A 85 -7.96 17.11 12.16
C MET A 85 -6.92 17.79 13.06
N SER A 86 -6.71 17.25 14.26
CA SER A 86 -5.54 17.54 15.07
C SER A 86 -4.28 16.94 14.41
N ALA A 87 -3.13 17.58 14.60
CA ALA A 87 -1.84 17.04 14.19
C ALA A 87 -1.64 15.65 14.81
N GLY A 88 -1.58 14.60 13.99
CA GLY A 88 -1.37 13.21 14.41
C GLY A 88 -2.64 12.35 14.56
N GLY A 89 -3.83 12.86 14.26
CA GLY A 89 -5.06 12.05 14.22
C GLY A 89 -5.15 11.21 12.94
N GLN A 90 -5.49 9.92 13.07
CA GLN A 90 -5.70 9.03 11.93
C GLN A 90 -6.87 9.54 11.07
N VAL A 91 -6.63 9.72 9.77
CA VAL A 91 -7.63 10.26 8.84
C VAL A 91 -8.78 9.25 8.72
N GLY A 92 -10.00 9.68 9.04
CA GLY A 92 -11.20 8.84 8.89
C GLY A 92 -11.44 8.42 7.43
N PRO A 93 -12.40 7.53 7.16
CA PRO A 93 -12.79 7.23 5.80
C PRO A 93 -13.26 8.52 5.10
N LEU A 94 -12.67 8.78 3.93
CA LEU A 94 -13.00 9.94 3.11
C LEU A 94 -13.88 9.51 1.95
N THR A 95 -14.94 10.26 1.72
CA THR A 95 -15.77 10.12 0.51
C THR A 95 -14.94 10.48 -0.74
N PRO A 96 -15.26 9.93 -1.93
CA PRO A 96 -14.56 10.29 -3.17
C PRO A 96 -14.55 11.80 -3.44
N ARG A 97 -15.63 12.50 -3.04
CA ARG A 97 -15.71 13.96 -3.09
C ARG A 97 -14.63 14.59 -2.21
N GLN A 98 -14.53 14.21 -0.93
CA GLN A 98 -13.51 14.71 0.00
C GLN A 98 -12.10 14.44 -0.50
N VAL A 99 -11.84 13.24 -1.02
CA VAL A 99 -10.55 12.87 -1.62
C VAL A 99 -10.13 13.86 -2.69
N ARG A 100 -11.03 14.16 -3.64
CA ARG A 100 -10.75 15.13 -4.69
C ARG A 100 -10.47 16.53 -4.14
N HIS A 101 -11.16 16.97 -3.08
CA HIS A 101 -10.88 18.27 -2.45
C HIS A 101 -9.49 18.30 -1.80
N VAL A 102 -9.04 17.20 -1.19
CA VAL A 102 -7.69 17.09 -0.62
C VAL A 102 -6.61 17.02 -1.71
N GLU A 103 -6.87 16.34 -2.82
CA GLU A 103 -5.98 16.34 -3.99
C GLU A 103 -5.84 17.75 -4.60
N LEU A 104 -6.95 18.48 -4.72
CA LEU A 104 -6.96 19.88 -5.14
C LEU A 104 -6.20 20.78 -4.17
N LEU A 105 -6.36 20.54 -2.86
CA LEU A 105 -5.60 21.25 -1.82
C LEU A 105 -4.08 20.99 -1.98
N ALA A 106 -3.68 19.75 -2.24
CA ALA A 106 -2.28 19.42 -2.48
C ALA A 106 -1.73 20.12 -3.73
N ARG A 107 -2.48 20.11 -4.83
CA ARG A 107 -2.13 20.84 -6.07
C ARG A 107 -2.03 22.35 -5.84
N LEU A 108 -2.95 22.93 -5.05
CA LEU A 108 -2.92 24.33 -4.64
C LEU A 108 -1.65 24.66 -3.85
N HIS A 109 -1.26 23.79 -2.92
CA HIS A 109 -0.03 23.95 -2.15
C HIS A 109 1.23 23.88 -3.03
N VAL A 110 1.27 22.96 -4.00
CA VAL A 110 2.35 22.85 -4.99
C VAL A 110 2.45 24.12 -5.83
N ALA A 111 1.32 24.62 -6.34
CA ALA A 111 1.27 25.85 -7.15
C ALA A 111 1.78 27.09 -6.39
N ARG A 112 1.54 27.14 -5.07
CA ARG A 112 2.03 28.20 -4.17
C ARG A 112 3.46 27.96 -3.65
N GLY A 113 4.16 26.91 -4.10
CA GLY A 113 5.51 26.55 -3.62
C GLY A 113 5.55 26.06 -2.16
N ARG A 114 4.41 25.74 -1.54
CA ARG A 114 4.31 25.24 -0.17
C ARG A 114 4.38 23.71 -0.13
N TYR A 115 5.53 23.17 -0.52
CA TYR A 115 5.73 21.72 -0.69
C TYR A 115 5.57 20.91 0.60
N SER A 116 5.87 21.47 1.77
CA SER A 116 5.67 20.79 3.07
C SER A 116 4.18 20.55 3.36
N ALA A 117 3.33 21.54 3.11
CA ALA A 117 1.88 21.40 3.25
C ALA A 117 1.28 20.45 2.21
N ALA A 118 1.82 20.45 0.98
CA ALA A 118 1.44 19.48 -0.05
C ALA A 118 1.80 18.04 0.37
N ALA A 119 3.00 17.82 0.91
CA ALA A 119 3.43 16.53 1.42
C ALA A 119 2.51 16.02 2.54
N GLN A 120 2.09 16.90 3.46
CA GLN A 120 1.13 16.56 4.52
C GLN A 120 -0.25 16.18 3.96
N ALA A 121 -0.74 16.87 2.93
CA ALA A 121 -2.01 16.54 2.28
C ALA A 121 -1.96 15.16 1.60
N TYR A 122 -0.87 14.86 0.89
CA TYR A 122 -0.67 13.53 0.28
C TYR A 122 -0.48 12.42 1.31
N ARG A 123 0.21 12.71 2.42
CA ARG A 123 0.31 11.78 3.55
C ARG A 123 -1.05 11.47 4.15
N ALA A 124 -1.89 12.49 4.35
CA ALA A 124 -3.26 12.31 4.85
C ALA A 124 -4.12 11.46 3.89
N LEU A 125 -3.94 11.63 2.57
CA LEU A 125 -4.59 10.78 1.56
C LEU A 125 -4.16 9.31 1.66
N ALA A 126 -2.88 9.05 1.95
CA ALA A 126 -2.36 7.69 2.09
C ALA A 126 -2.82 7.00 3.39
N GLU A 127 -2.78 7.74 4.51
CA GLU A 127 -3.10 7.24 5.87
C GLU A 127 -4.61 7.11 6.16
N ARG A 128 -5.49 7.53 5.24
CA ARG A 128 -6.94 7.45 5.41
C ARG A 128 -7.43 6.03 5.64
N ARG A 129 -8.34 5.84 6.59
CA ARG A 129 -9.02 4.55 6.76
C ARG A 129 -9.84 4.22 5.52
N GLY A 130 -9.87 2.96 5.14
CA GLY A 130 -10.74 2.43 4.10
C GLY A 130 -12.17 2.46 4.60
N GLY A 131 -13.05 3.10 3.84
CA GLY A 131 -14.49 3.07 4.10
C GLY A 131 -15.14 1.84 3.47
N ARG A 132 -16.48 1.77 3.54
CA ARG A 132 -17.24 0.67 2.92
C ARG A 132 -17.43 0.92 1.43
N GLY A 133 -17.16 -0.09 0.59
CA GLY A 133 -17.46 -0.04 -0.84
C GLY A 133 -16.61 0.99 -1.59
N GLY A 134 -17.23 2.03 -2.16
CA GLY A 134 -16.56 3.05 -3.00
C GLY A 134 -15.57 3.97 -2.27
N GLU A 135 -15.47 3.84 -0.94
CA GLU A 135 -14.49 4.51 -0.09
C GLU A 135 -13.28 3.60 0.24
N ALA A 136 -13.28 2.37 -0.25
CA ALA A 136 -12.15 1.45 -0.11
C ALA A 136 -11.00 1.92 -1.00
N VAL A 137 -9.80 1.95 -0.41
CA VAL A 137 -8.60 2.48 -1.06
C VAL A 137 -7.63 1.33 -1.23
N PRO A 138 -7.32 0.94 -2.48
CA PRO A 138 -6.40 -0.15 -2.71
C PRO A 138 -4.99 0.24 -2.22
N LEU A 139 -4.26 -0.73 -1.68
CA LEU A 139 -2.92 -0.52 -1.13
C LEU A 139 -1.94 0.16 -2.13
N PRO A 140 -1.92 -0.20 -3.43
CA PRO A 140 -1.08 0.49 -4.41
C PRO A 140 -1.35 1.99 -4.52
N SER A 141 -2.61 2.43 -4.49
CA SER A 141 -2.94 3.85 -4.54
C SER A 141 -2.51 4.61 -3.28
N ARG A 142 -2.46 3.94 -2.13
CA ARG A 142 -1.87 4.52 -0.89
C ARG A 142 -0.37 4.70 -1.05
N LEU A 143 0.32 3.74 -1.67
CA LEU A 143 1.75 3.83 -1.97
C LEU A 143 2.04 4.98 -2.94
N GLU A 144 1.25 5.15 -4.00
CA GLU A 144 1.37 6.28 -4.95
C GLU A 144 1.21 7.64 -4.24
N ALA A 145 0.28 7.74 -3.28
CA ALA A 145 0.11 8.94 -2.47
C ALA A 145 1.34 9.19 -1.57
N PHE A 146 1.91 8.17 -0.93
CA PHE A 146 3.15 8.31 -0.17
C PHE A 146 4.34 8.70 -1.06
N GLN A 147 4.47 8.12 -2.26
CA GLN A 147 5.50 8.48 -3.22
C GLN A 147 5.36 9.94 -3.69
N SER A 148 4.12 10.39 -3.91
CA SER A 148 3.82 11.79 -4.21
C SER A 148 4.21 12.72 -3.06
N ALA A 149 3.89 12.34 -1.81
CA ALA A 149 4.32 13.07 -0.62
C ALA A 149 5.84 13.15 -0.52
N LEU A 150 6.54 12.04 -0.79
CA LEU A 150 8.01 11.96 -0.76
C LEU A 150 8.64 12.87 -1.81
N LEU A 151 8.06 12.95 -3.01
CA LEU A 151 8.51 13.87 -4.05
C LEU A 151 8.39 15.32 -3.59
N GLN A 152 7.27 15.70 -2.96
CA GLN A 152 7.12 17.05 -2.42
C GLN A 152 8.08 17.33 -1.25
N ALA A 153 8.31 16.36 -0.37
CA ALA A 153 9.26 16.52 0.73
C ALA A 153 10.71 16.72 0.24
N ARG A 154 11.12 16.02 -0.82
CA ARG A 154 12.42 16.23 -1.46
C ARG A 154 12.58 17.65 -2.00
N SER A 155 11.52 18.23 -2.54
CA SER A 155 11.51 19.62 -3.01
C SER A 155 11.68 20.65 -1.88
N VAL A 156 11.32 20.30 -0.64
CA VAL A 156 11.56 21.15 0.56
C VAL A 156 13.01 21.06 1.03
N GLY A 157 13.66 19.90 0.88
CA GLY A 157 14.97 19.63 1.48
C GLY A 157 14.91 19.34 2.99
N ASP A 158 13.76 18.91 3.51
CA ASP A 158 13.61 18.47 4.90
C ASP A 158 13.96 16.98 5.02
N ASP A 159 15.19 16.69 5.44
CA ASP A 159 15.70 15.32 5.57
C ASP A 159 14.89 14.48 6.56
N GLY A 160 14.38 15.08 7.65
CA GLY A 160 13.58 14.36 8.64
C GLY A 160 12.22 13.92 8.08
N LEU A 161 11.56 14.81 7.33
CA LEU A 161 10.34 14.48 6.62
C LEU A 161 10.56 13.44 5.51
N VAL A 162 11.67 13.55 4.77
CA VAL A 162 12.03 12.60 3.71
C VAL A 162 12.28 11.20 4.27
N GLU A 163 13.07 11.08 5.33
CA GLU A 163 13.35 9.77 5.95
C GLU A 163 12.10 9.15 6.57
N GLY A 164 11.27 9.96 7.24
CA GLY A 164 9.97 9.51 7.76
C GLY A 164 9.05 8.97 6.65
N LEU A 165 8.95 9.68 5.52
CA LEU A 165 8.14 9.24 4.37
C LEU A 165 8.74 8.03 3.64
N ARG A 166 10.07 7.91 3.54
CA ARG A 166 10.72 6.70 3.02
C ARG A 166 10.39 5.49 3.87
N ALA A 167 10.44 5.63 5.19
CA ALA A 167 10.03 4.58 6.11
C ALA A 167 8.55 4.20 5.89
N SER A 168 7.65 5.17 5.77
CA SER A 168 6.23 4.90 5.46
C SER A 168 6.02 4.20 4.12
N CYS A 169 6.72 4.61 3.06
CA CYS A 169 6.70 3.90 1.77
C CYS A 169 7.13 2.44 1.94
N ARG A 170 8.22 2.21 2.68
CA ARG A 170 8.76 0.86 2.87
C ARG A 170 7.81 -0.04 3.67
N VAL A 171 7.19 0.49 4.73
CA VAL A 171 6.16 -0.24 5.48
C VAL A 171 4.97 -0.60 4.57
N MET A 172 4.54 0.32 3.69
CA MET A 172 3.47 0.06 2.73
C MET A 172 3.84 -1.02 1.71
N GLU A 173 5.08 -1.04 1.21
CA GLU A 173 5.59 -2.12 0.35
C GLU A 173 5.55 -3.48 1.05
N ILE A 174 6.00 -3.54 2.31
CA ILE A 174 5.93 -4.76 3.15
C ILE A 174 4.47 -5.20 3.31
N GLN A 175 3.55 -4.26 3.56
CA GLN A 175 2.12 -4.54 3.69
C GLN A 175 1.52 -5.10 2.39
N ILE A 176 1.89 -4.54 1.22
CA ILE A 176 1.50 -5.07 -0.10
C ILE A 176 2.03 -6.50 -0.30
N THR A 177 3.29 -6.75 0.04
CA THR A 177 3.89 -8.09 -0.06
C THR A 177 3.18 -9.09 0.85
N THR A 178 2.87 -8.68 2.09
CA THR A 178 2.11 -9.46 3.08
C THR A 178 0.71 -9.81 2.55
N HIS A 179 0.02 -8.83 1.97
CA HIS A 179 -1.29 -9.02 1.35
C HIS A 179 -1.24 -10.03 0.19
N ALA A 180 -0.28 -9.87 -0.72
CA ALA A 180 -0.10 -10.79 -1.85
C ALA A 180 0.22 -12.22 -1.40
N ARG A 181 1.07 -12.39 -0.37
CA ARG A 181 1.37 -13.69 0.25
C ARG A 181 0.12 -14.33 0.85
N MET A 182 -0.64 -13.57 1.63
CA MET A 182 -1.85 -14.07 2.26
C MET A 182 -2.94 -14.43 1.23
N GLY A 183 -3.04 -13.68 0.12
CA GLY A 183 -3.89 -14.03 -1.02
C GLY A 183 -3.53 -15.38 -1.65
N ARG A 184 -2.23 -15.70 -1.76
CA ARG A 184 -1.77 -17.02 -2.22
C ARG A 184 -2.15 -18.14 -1.25
N LEU A 185 -1.99 -17.92 0.06
CA LEU A 185 -2.39 -18.87 1.10
C LEU A 185 -3.91 -19.14 1.05
N LEU A 186 -4.71 -18.09 0.89
CA LEU A 186 -6.16 -18.20 0.75
C LEU A 186 -6.54 -19.00 -0.51
N ALA A 187 -5.90 -18.73 -1.64
CA ALA A 187 -6.13 -19.47 -2.88
C ALA A 187 -5.77 -20.96 -2.72
N ALA A 188 -4.68 -21.28 -2.03
CA ALA A 188 -4.29 -22.65 -1.73
C ALA A 188 -5.30 -23.36 -0.81
N ALA A 189 -5.72 -22.71 0.28
CA ALA A 189 -6.72 -23.24 1.21
C ALA A 189 -8.08 -23.49 0.53
N THR A 190 -8.50 -22.56 -0.34
CA THR A 190 -9.77 -22.67 -1.08
C THR A 190 -9.73 -23.83 -2.09
N ARG A 191 -8.61 -24.02 -2.80
CA ARG A 191 -8.41 -25.17 -3.70
C ARG A 191 -8.44 -26.50 -2.95
N GLY A 192 -7.82 -26.57 -1.77
CA GLY A 192 -7.88 -27.74 -0.90
C GLY A 192 -9.31 -28.09 -0.47
N ALA A 193 -10.07 -27.08 -0.05
CA ALA A 193 -11.48 -27.25 0.34
C ALA A 193 -12.39 -27.71 -0.82
N GLN A 194 -12.11 -27.28 -2.06
CA GLN A 194 -12.87 -27.70 -3.25
C GLN A 194 -12.56 -29.15 -3.67
N ARG A 195 -11.28 -29.56 -3.60
CA ARG A 195 -10.86 -30.94 -3.92
C ARG A 195 -11.51 -31.98 -3.00
N ASN A 196 -11.60 -31.69 -1.71
CA ASN A 196 -12.21 -32.59 -0.73
C ASN A 196 -13.75 -32.58 -0.76
N GLY A 197 -14.39 -31.57 -1.38
CA GLY A 197 -15.84 -31.44 -1.46
C GLY A 197 -16.49 -32.05 -2.72
N GLY A 198 -15.71 -32.33 -3.77
CA GLY A 198 -16.22 -32.79 -5.07
C GLY A 198 -15.97 -34.27 -5.41
N GLY A 199 -15.13 -34.97 -4.64
CA GLY A 199 -14.81 -36.38 -4.85
C GLY A 199 -15.74 -37.31 -4.07
N GLY A 200 -16.83 -37.75 -4.69
CA GLY A 200 -17.65 -38.84 -4.15
C GLY A 200 -16.87 -40.15 -4.14
N GLY A 201 -16.56 -40.68 -2.96
CA GLY A 201 -16.10 -42.05 -2.76
C GLY A 201 -14.65 -42.19 -2.30
N GLY A 202 -14.44 -42.37 -0.99
CA GLY A 202 -13.15 -42.75 -0.41
C GLY A 202 -13.01 -42.23 1.01
N GLY A 203 -13.42 -43.04 2.00
CA GLY A 203 -13.45 -42.66 3.41
C GLY A 203 -12.07 -42.24 3.93
N GLY A 204 -11.95 -40.97 4.34
CA GLY A 204 -10.73 -40.46 4.98
C GLY A 204 -10.73 -38.95 5.27
N GLY A 205 -11.46 -38.12 4.51
CA GLY A 205 -11.27 -36.65 4.51
C GLY A 205 -12.36 -35.77 5.16
N ALA A 206 -13.23 -36.31 6.02
CA ALA A 206 -14.37 -35.55 6.55
C ALA A 206 -13.98 -34.49 7.61
N ALA A 207 -12.88 -34.68 8.34
CA ALA A 207 -12.43 -33.77 9.40
C ALA A 207 -11.61 -32.56 8.89
N GLU A 208 -10.91 -32.70 7.76
CA GLU A 208 -10.07 -31.62 7.20
C GLU A 208 -10.87 -30.57 6.41
N ALA A 209 -12.05 -30.94 5.91
CA ALA A 209 -12.92 -30.04 5.15
C ALA A 209 -13.46 -28.84 5.96
N PRO A 210 -13.93 -29.00 7.22
CA PRO A 210 -14.32 -27.85 8.05
C PRO A 210 -13.13 -26.96 8.45
N GLU A 211 -11.99 -27.54 8.81
CA GLU A 211 -10.78 -26.78 9.18
C GLU A 211 -10.22 -25.94 8.02
N ALA A 212 -10.21 -26.49 6.80
CA ALA A 212 -9.79 -25.75 5.61
C ALA A 212 -10.72 -24.57 5.29
N ARG A 213 -12.03 -24.71 5.53
CA ARG A 213 -13.02 -23.63 5.35
C ARG A 213 -12.86 -22.55 6.41
N GLU A 214 -12.64 -22.94 7.66
CA GLU A 214 -12.40 -22.01 8.77
C GLU A 214 -11.10 -21.22 8.54
N ARG A 215 -10.01 -21.90 8.14
CA ARG A 215 -8.76 -21.26 7.75
C ARG A 215 -8.96 -20.27 6.59
N ALA A 216 -9.73 -20.65 5.56
CA ALA A 216 -10.05 -19.75 4.45
C ALA A 216 -10.94 -18.57 4.86
N SER A 217 -11.79 -18.69 5.89
CA SER A 217 -12.51 -17.54 6.44
C SER A 217 -11.61 -16.62 7.26
N ALA A 218 -10.73 -17.18 8.10
CA ALA A 218 -9.77 -16.41 8.89
C ALA A 218 -8.84 -15.57 7.97
N LEU A 219 -8.28 -16.20 6.94
CA LEU A 219 -7.44 -15.51 5.94
C LEU A 219 -8.20 -14.40 5.19
N ARG A 220 -9.50 -14.57 4.93
CA ARG A 220 -10.34 -13.52 4.31
C ARG A 220 -10.54 -12.34 5.24
N SER A 221 -10.80 -12.59 6.52
CA SER A 221 -10.91 -11.53 7.53
C SER A 221 -9.59 -10.75 7.64
N SER A 222 -8.47 -11.45 7.77
CA SER A 222 -7.15 -10.80 7.84
C SER A 222 -6.79 -10.01 6.57
N LEU A 223 -7.19 -10.47 5.38
CA LEU A 223 -7.01 -9.69 4.14
C LEU A 223 -7.81 -8.39 4.17
N SER A 224 -9.07 -8.44 4.62
CA SER A 224 -9.89 -7.24 4.74
C SER A 224 -9.34 -6.24 5.76
N GLU A 225 -8.70 -6.73 6.83
CA GLU A 225 -8.02 -5.91 7.83
C GLU A 225 -6.79 -5.23 7.24
N LEU A 226 -5.94 -5.97 6.50
CA LEU A 226 -4.80 -5.40 5.78
C LEU A 226 -5.21 -4.31 4.78
N GLU A 227 -6.36 -4.42 4.13
CA GLU A 227 -6.83 -3.40 3.16
C GLU A 227 -7.42 -2.16 3.86
N SER A 228 -7.87 -2.31 5.10
CA SER A 228 -8.62 -1.28 5.82
C SER A 228 -7.78 -0.06 6.19
N SER A 229 -6.50 -0.21 6.51
CA SER A 229 -5.67 0.91 6.95
C SER A 229 -4.17 0.65 6.79
N CYS A 230 -3.36 1.71 6.84
CA CYS A 230 -1.91 1.57 6.99
C CYS A 230 -1.64 1.02 8.38
N LEU A 231 -1.10 -0.20 8.44
CA LEU A 231 -0.74 -0.83 9.71
C LEU A 231 0.67 -0.41 10.13
N ASP A 232 0.95 -0.48 11.42
CA ASP A 232 2.32 -0.33 11.88
C ASP A 232 3.14 -1.61 11.61
N ILE A 233 4.45 -1.49 11.67
CA ILE A 233 5.37 -2.59 11.38
C ILE A 233 5.25 -3.75 12.38
N SER A 234 4.86 -3.46 13.63
CA SER A 234 4.71 -4.44 14.70
C SER A 234 3.42 -5.25 14.53
N ASP A 235 2.33 -4.60 14.10
CA ASP A 235 1.06 -5.23 13.76
C ASP A 235 1.22 -6.13 12.54
N LEU A 236 1.92 -5.66 11.51
CA LEU A 236 2.28 -6.48 10.35
C LEU A 236 3.05 -7.74 10.77
N TYR A 237 3.98 -7.60 11.71
CA TYR A 237 4.77 -8.72 12.21
C TYR A 237 3.95 -9.71 13.05
N ASN A 238 3.35 -9.22 14.14
CA ASN A 238 2.74 -10.04 15.19
C ASN A 238 1.36 -10.58 14.80
N THR A 239 0.57 -9.81 14.05
CA THR A 239 -0.82 -10.16 13.72
C THR A 239 -0.90 -10.93 12.41
N HIS A 240 -0.02 -10.64 11.44
CA HIS A 240 -0.12 -11.17 10.09
C HIS A 240 1.06 -12.07 9.68
N ALA A 241 2.30 -11.58 9.75
CA ALA A 241 3.46 -12.31 9.21
C ALA A 241 3.79 -13.59 10.00
N GLN A 242 4.00 -13.45 11.31
CA GLN A 242 4.43 -14.54 12.17
C GLN A 242 3.37 -15.64 12.37
N PRO A 243 2.07 -15.34 12.60
CA PRO A 243 1.04 -16.38 12.78
C PRO A 243 0.79 -17.23 11.53
N HIS A 244 1.04 -16.68 10.34
CA HIS A 244 0.87 -17.39 9.07
C HIS A 244 2.16 -18.03 8.54
N GLY A 245 3.26 -17.97 9.30
CA GLY A 245 4.54 -18.57 8.91
C GLY A 245 5.18 -17.93 7.68
N MET A 246 4.94 -16.64 7.45
CA MET A 246 5.53 -15.88 6.34
C MET A 246 6.95 -15.42 6.72
N TRP A 247 7.86 -16.37 6.85
CA TRP A 247 9.21 -16.14 7.38
C TRP A 247 10.05 -15.21 6.50
N ASP A 248 9.81 -15.20 5.18
CA ASP A 248 10.42 -14.26 4.23
C ASP A 248 10.05 -12.81 4.57
N VAL A 249 8.76 -12.55 4.83
CA VAL A 249 8.27 -11.24 5.25
C VAL A 249 8.79 -10.88 6.65
N CYS A 250 8.85 -11.84 7.58
CA CYS A 250 9.43 -11.63 8.90
C CYS A 250 10.90 -11.17 8.83
N LEU A 251 11.70 -11.77 7.94
CA LEU A 251 13.09 -11.39 7.71
C LEU A 251 13.20 -9.98 7.09
N GLU A 252 12.31 -9.65 6.15
CA GLU A 252 12.23 -8.31 5.56
C GLU A 252 11.91 -7.25 6.63
N ILE A 253 10.96 -7.53 7.52
CA ILE A 253 10.61 -6.67 8.65
C ILE A 253 11.81 -6.51 9.60
N CYS A 254 12.52 -7.60 9.91
CA CYS A 254 13.71 -7.54 10.76
C CYS A 254 14.82 -6.68 10.14
N HIS A 255 15.02 -6.79 8.83
CA HIS A 255 15.97 -5.95 8.11
C HIS A 255 15.58 -4.47 8.18
N PHE A 256 14.30 -4.16 7.97
CA PHE A 256 13.78 -2.81 8.08
C PHE A 256 13.91 -2.23 9.49
N ALA A 257 13.67 -3.03 10.54
CA ALA A 257 13.78 -2.58 11.92
C ALA A 257 15.23 -2.31 12.38
N GLY A 258 16.24 -2.89 11.72
CA GLY A 258 17.66 -2.59 11.92
C GLY A 258 18.30 -3.05 13.25
N HIS A 259 17.51 -3.32 14.28
CA HIS A 259 17.97 -3.65 15.64
C HIS A 259 17.42 -4.97 16.16
N VAL A 260 17.58 -6.04 15.37
CA VAL A 260 17.13 -7.39 15.74
C VAL A 260 18.34 -8.26 16.11
N PRO A 261 18.30 -9.00 17.24
CA PRO A 261 19.39 -9.91 17.62
C PRO A 261 19.69 -10.94 16.52
N ALA A 262 20.97 -11.14 16.21
CA ALA A 262 21.40 -12.05 15.14
C ALA A 262 20.91 -13.50 15.35
N GLU A 263 20.84 -13.97 16.60
CA GLU A 263 20.33 -15.29 16.93
C GLU A 263 18.84 -15.46 16.56
N TYR A 264 18.05 -14.39 16.69
CA TYR A 264 16.64 -14.41 16.29
C TYR A 264 16.49 -14.44 14.76
N VAL A 265 17.28 -13.64 14.05
CA VAL A 265 17.31 -13.65 12.58
C VAL A 265 17.69 -15.03 12.05
N ARG A 266 18.63 -15.72 12.70
CA ARG A 266 19.03 -17.09 12.35
C ARG A 266 17.91 -18.10 12.57
N GLN A 267 17.16 -17.99 13.67
CA GLN A 267 15.98 -18.83 13.89
C GLN A 267 14.93 -18.64 12.78
N LEU A 268 14.70 -17.41 12.33
CA LEU A 268 13.78 -17.13 11.21
C LEU A 268 14.27 -17.75 9.90
N TRP A 269 15.58 -17.70 9.63
CA TRP A 269 16.18 -18.40 8.49
C TRP A 269 16.01 -19.92 8.57
N ASP A 270 16.23 -20.53 9.74
CA ASP A 270 16.03 -21.96 9.94
C ASP A 270 14.57 -22.36 9.69
N LEU A 271 13.61 -21.54 10.14
CA LEU A 271 12.18 -21.75 9.89
C LEU A 271 11.82 -21.60 8.41
N LEU A 272 12.40 -20.63 7.70
CA LEU A 272 12.21 -20.45 6.26
C LEU A 272 12.74 -21.66 5.48
N LEU A 273 13.95 -22.10 5.79
CA LEU A 273 14.58 -23.25 5.15
C LEU A 273 13.81 -24.54 5.44
N LYS A 274 13.35 -24.73 6.67
CA LYS A 274 12.49 -25.87 7.04
C LYS A 274 11.19 -25.85 6.25
N ALA A 275 10.52 -24.70 6.14
CA ALA A 275 9.28 -24.58 5.38
C ALA A 275 9.49 -24.90 3.90
N ALA A 276 10.57 -24.39 3.29
CA ALA A 276 10.93 -24.71 1.91
C ALA A 276 11.21 -26.21 1.72
N TRP A 277 11.90 -26.83 2.68
CA TRP A 277 12.18 -28.26 2.67
C TRP A 277 10.90 -29.11 2.75
N ASP A 278 10.01 -28.81 3.70
CA ASP A 278 8.74 -29.51 3.87
C ASP A 278 7.85 -29.42 2.60
N CYS A 279 7.87 -28.27 1.93
CA CYS A 279 7.23 -28.06 0.63
C CYS A 279 7.82 -28.92 -0.50
N THR A 280 9.14 -29.17 -0.50
CA THR A 280 9.80 -29.95 -1.56
C THR A 280 9.65 -31.46 -1.42
N LEU A 281 9.54 -31.98 -0.19
CA LEU A 281 9.50 -33.43 0.05
C LEU A 281 8.07 -33.99 0.14
N GLY A 282 7.06 -33.17 0.42
CA GLY A 282 5.70 -33.64 0.67
C GLY A 282 5.62 -34.66 1.82
N PRO A 283 4.42 -35.13 2.20
CA PRO A 283 4.31 -36.23 3.14
C PRO A 283 4.97 -37.50 2.55
N PRO A 284 5.78 -38.25 3.33
CA PRO A 284 6.43 -39.47 2.86
C PRO A 284 5.35 -40.51 2.52
N GLY A 285 5.06 -40.68 1.22
CA GLY A 285 4.07 -41.63 0.70
C GLY A 285 3.17 -41.12 -0.44
N ALA A 286 3.27 -39.84 -0.83
CA ALA A 286 2.55 -39.34 -2.01
C ALA A 286 3.37 -39.55 -3.30
N ASP A 287 3.43 -40.79 -3.77
CA ASP A 287 4.01 -41.12 -5.06
C ASP A 287 3.26 -40.38 -6.19
N GLY A 288 3.90 -39.39 -6.81
CA GLY A 288 3.54 -38.89 -8.15
C GLY A 288 3.06 -37.44 -8.29
N ALA A 289 2.93 -36.64 -7.22
CA ALA A 289 2.63 -35.21 -7.35
C ALA A 289 3.91 -34.38 -7.22
N GLY A 290 4.48 -33.97 -8.36
CA GLY A 290 5.62 -33.05 -8.38
C GLY A 290 5.34 -31.73 -7.63
N PRO A 291 6.39 -30.98 -7.26
CA PRO A 291 6.26 -29.77 -6.45
C PRO A 291 5.29 -28.78 -7.10
N SER A 292 4.36 -28.25 -6.30
CA SER A 292 3.40 -27.27 -6.79
C SER A 292 4.09 -25.92 -7.05
N ALA A 293 3.48 -25.06 -7.86
CA ALA A 293 4.02 -23.72 -8.15
C ALA A 293 4.23 -22.86 -6.88
N ALA A 294 3.56 -23.17 -5.76
CA ALA A 294 3.79 -22.50 -4.48
C ALA A 294 5.06 -23.00 -3.77
N ASP A 295 5.40 -24.28 -3.91
CA ASP A 295 6.63 -24.89 -3.39
C ASP A 295 7.86 -24.36 -4.17
N PHE A 296 7.66 -24.08 -5.45
CA PHE A 296 8.65 -23.42 -6.30
C PHE A 296 8.94 -21.97 -5.87
N ASP A 297 7.91 -21.24 -5.41
CA ASP A 297 8.05 -19.84 -5.00
C ASP A 297 8.91 -19.73 -3.71
N ALA A 298 8.69 -20.57 -2.71
CA ALA A 298 9.49 -20.61 -1.48
C ALA A 298 10.99 -20.88 -1.74
N GLY A 299 11.29 -21.86 -2.61
CA GLY A 299 12.66 -22.16 -3.05
C GLY A 299 13.29 -21.02 -3.86
N CYS A 300 12.52 -20.39 -4.76
CA CYS A 300 12.98 -19.24 -5.54
C CYS A 300 13.20 -17.97 -4.70
N ILE A 301 12.44 -17.77 -3.61
CA ILE A 301 12.63 -16.64 -2.68
C ILE A 301 13.88 -16.86 -1.83
N ALA A 302 14.07 -18.07 -1.30
CA ALA A 302 15.30 -18.42 -0.57
C ALA A 302 16.54 -18.30 -1.47
N ALA A 303 16.45 -18.79 -2.72
CA ALA A 303 17.50 -18.61 -3.73
C ALA A 303 17.66 -17.15 -4.16
N GLY A 304 16.58 -16.37 -4.23
CA GLY A 304 16.58 -14.95 -4.58
C GLY A 304 17.25 -14.08 -3.53
N PHE A 305 16.92 -14.25 -2.25
CA PHE A 305 17.62 -13.57 -1.15
C PHE A 305 19.09 -14.02 -1.05
N ALA A 306 19.40 -15.31 -1.30
CA ALA A 306 20.77 -15.79 -1.36
C ALA A 306 21.55 -15.18 -2.55
N ALA A 307 20.93 -15.05 -3.73
CA ALA A 307 21.53 -14.44 -4.93
C ALA A 307 21.66 -12.91 -4.83
N GLN A 308 20.79 -12.25 -4.07
CA GLN A 308 20.88 -10.82 -3.78
C GLN A 308 21.98 -10.52 -2.74
N ALA A 309 22.29 -11.50 -1.88
CA ALA A 309 23.44 -11.46 -0.97
C ALA A 309 24.77 -11.92 -1.60
N GLY A 310 24.72 -12.78 -2.62
CA GLY A 310 25.87 -13.33 -3.33
C GLY A 310 25.67 -13.26 -4.85
N GLY A 311 26.34 -12.31 -5.50
CA GLY A 311 26.17 -12.02 -6.93
C GLY A 311 26.29 -13.25 -7.84
N GLY A 312 25.16 -13.57 -8.48
CA GLY A 312 25.00 -14.17 -9.82
C GLY A 312 25.62 -15.54 -10.11
N ALA A 313 24.78 -16.57 -10.34
CA ALA A 313 24.91 -17.52 -11.46
C ALA A 313 23.77 -18.57 -11.52
N ALA A 314 23.10 -18.60 -12.68
CA ALA A 314 22.72 -19.75 -13.52
C ALA A 314 21.78 -20.89 -13.05
N GLY A 315 20.79 -21.16 -13.92
CA GLY A 315 20.69 -22.45 -14.62
C GLY A 315 19.60 -23.43 -14.18
N ALA A 316 18.60 -23.66 -15.05
CA ALA A 316 17.46 -24.55 -14.84
C ALA A 316 17.85 -26.03 -14.61
N GLY A 317 18.02 -26.37 -13.34
CA GLY A 317 18.09 -27.71 -12.75
C GLY A 317 18.11 -27.63 -11.21
N SER A 318 17.69 -26.47 -10.67
CA SER A 318 18.32 -25.81 -9.54
C SER A 318 17.34 -25.49 -8.40
N ALA A 319 16.57 -26.46 -7.92
CA ALA A 319 15.79 -26.25 -6.69
C ALA A 319 16.55 -26.82 -5.49
N ALA A 320 16.85 -28.14 -5.51
CA ALA A 320 17.65 -28.78 -4.47
C ALA A 320 19.10 -28.26 -4.46
N ALA A 321 19.73 -28.16 -5.64
CA ALA A 321 21.08 -27.60 -5.76
C ALA A 321 21.13 -26.09 -5.45
N ALA A 322 20.06 -25.31 -5.72
CA ALA A 322 20.04 -23.91 -5.30
C ALA A 322 19.73 -23.76 -3.81
N LEU A 323 18.98 -24.67 -3.19
CA LEU A 323 18.79 -24.69 -1.74
C LEU A 323 20.08 -25.11 -1.04
N GLU A 324 20.82 -26.07 -1.59
CA GLU A 324 22.12 -26.53 -1.08
C GLU A 324 23.19 -25.45 -1.26
N VAL A 325 23.25 -24.81 -2.43
CA VAL A 325 24.11 -23.63 -2.70
C VAL A 325 23.65 -22.42 -1.88
N ALA A 326 22.35 -22.19 -1.65
CA ALA A 326 21.88 -21.14 -0.76
C ALA A 326 22.23 -21.44 0.70
N CYS A 327 22.10 -22.68 1.17
CA CYS A 327 22.55 -23.12 2.49
C CYS A 327 24.07 -22.96 2.66
N GLU A 328 24.85 -23.22 1.60
CA GLU A 328 26.32 -23.16 1.61
C GLU A 328 26.85 -21.72 1.42
N GLN A 329 26.18 -20.90 0.62
CA GLN A 329 26.43 -19.45 0.48
C GLN A 329 26.00 -18.69 1.74
N VAL A 330 24.90 -19.08 2.40
CA VAL A 330 24.50 -18.53 3.71
C VAL A 330 25.50 -18.91 4.81
N ARG A 331 26.15 -20.09 4.70
CA ARG A 331 27.28 -20.46 5.57
C ARG A 331 28.54 -19.61 5.35
N LEU A 332 28.71 -18.98 4.18
CA LEU A 332 29.96 -18.31 3.79
C LEU A 332 29.84 -16.78 3.65
N GLY A 333 28.66 -16.24 3.32
CA GLY A 333 28.49 -14.88 2.77
C GLY A 333 28.15 -13.78 3.77
N VAL A 334 27.60 -14.09 4.95
CA VAL A 334 27.27 -13.09 5.96
C VAL A 334 28.11 -13.36 7.19
N GLY A 335 29.17 -12.57 7.39
CA GLY A 335 30.12 -12.65 8.51
C GLY A 335 29.53 -12.39 9.91
N LEU A 336 28.31 -12.86 10.18
CA LEU A 336 27.57 -12.77 11.43
C LEU A 336 27.46 -14.12 12.17
N TRP A 337 28.17 -15.16 11.71
CA TRP A 337 28.45 -16.35 12.54
C TRP A 337 29.85 -16.22 13.17
N PRO A 338 30.03 -16.49 14.48
CA PRO A 338 31.36 -16.50 15.09
C PRO A 338 32.20 -17.53 14.35
N ARG A 339 33.27 -17.08 13.68
CA ARG A 339 34.20 -17.94 12.96
C ARG A 339 34.59 -19.10 13.90
N ARG A 340 34.30 -20.35 13.51
CA ARG A 340 34.97 -21.52 14.09
C ARG A 340 36.45 -21.43 13.71
N GLY A 341 37.19 -20.65 14.48
CA GLY A 341 38.59 -20.35 14.28
C GLY A 341 39.34 -20.08 15.58
N TRP A 342 38.77 -20.41 16.74
CA TRP A 342 39.44 -20.38 18.05
C TRP A 342 39.56 -21.77 18.67
N ALA A 343 40.03 -22.75 17.90
CA ALA A 343 40.48 -24.01 18.48
C ALA A 343 41.69 -24.66 17.79
N LEU A 344 42.24 -24.06 16.73
CA LEU A 344 43.45 -24.57 16.09
C LEU A 344 44.31 -23.42 15.56
N GLN A 345 44.99 -22.68 16.44
CA GLN A 345 46.44 -22.51 16.36
C GLN A 345 47.00 -21.57 17.43
N GLY A 346 47.91 -22.14 18.22
CA GLY A 346 49.00 -21.44 18.88
C GLY A 346 49.15 -21.90 20.33
N ARG A 347 50.27 -22.46 20.80
CA ARG A 347 51.60 -22.76 20.24
C ARG A 347 52.25 -23.75 21.23
N GLY A 348 53.24 -24.52 20.78
CA GLY A 348 54.15 -25.27 21.66
C GLY A 348 54.45 -26.64 21.12
#